data_AF-A0A2E4W0H1-F1
#
_entry.id   AF-A0A2E4W0H1-F1
#
_cell.length_a   1.000
_cell.length_b   1.000
_cell.length_c   1.000
_cell.angle_alpha   90.00
_cell.angle_beta   90.00
_cell.angle_gamma   90.00
#
_symmetry.space_group_name_H-M   'P 1'
#
loop_
_entity.id
_entity.type
_entity.pdbx_description
1 polymer ?
#
loop_
_entity_poly.entity_id
_entity_poly.type
_entity_poly.pdbx_seq_one_letter_code
_entity_poly.pdbx_strand_id
1 'polypeptide(L)'
;MEKIRLNEFRDAVDSLNIKSGAPDRDKLYHRLGAILMVAGIVLAFIAYFLAGSQNSGDLAVDNIEHNEHIILAICGISITVAGAATFIKFGITRFMRFWLIRKIYEDGKP
;
A
#
# COMPACT_ATOMS: atom_id res chain seq x y z
N MET A 1 9.92 -38.30 -23.77
CA MET A 1 8.83 -37.93 -22.84
C MET A 1 9.04 -36.55 -22.19
N GLU A 2 10.26 -36.17 -21.81
CA GLU A 2 10.55 -34.87 -21.17
C GLU A 2 10.14 -33.63 -21.98
N LYS A 3 10.38 -33.64 -23.30
CA LYS A 3 9.96 -32.55 -24.21
C LYS A 3 8.43 -32.37 -24.30
N ILE A 4 7.65 -33.43 -24.06
CA ILE A 4 6.18 -33.38 -24.14
C ILE A 4 5.62 -32.65 -22.91
N ARG A 5 6.14 -32.96 -21.71
CA ARG A 5 5.74 -32.27 -20.47
C ARG A 5 6.12 -30.80 -20.43
N LEU A 6 7.26 -30.45 -21.05
CA LEU A 6 7.73 -29.07 -21.16
C LEU A 6 6.82 -28.23 -22.06
N ASN A 7 6.31 -28.83 -23.15
CA ASN A 7 5.35 -28.18 -24.04
C ASN A 7 3.97 -28.05 -23.38
N GLU A 8 3.46 -29.10 -22.72
CA GLU A 8 2.20 -29.02 -21.96
C GLU A 8 2.25 -27.95 -20.86
N PHE A 9 3.39 -27.82 -20.16
CA PHE A 9 3.57 -26.79 -19.15
C PHE A 9 3.60 -25.39 -19.76
N ARG A 10 4.28 -25.20 -20.90
CA ARG A 10 4.28 -23.92 -21.63
C ARG A 10 2.88 -23.52 -22.08
N ASP A 11 2.13 -24.45 -22.67
CA ASP A 11 0.77 -24.19 -23.14
C ASP A 11 -0.17 -23.86 -21.97
N ALA A 12 -0.02 -24.55 -20.83
CA ALA A 12 -0.75 -24.22 -19.60
C ALA A 12 -0.40 -22.82 -19.08
N VAL A 13 0.88 -22.42 -19.10
CA VAL A 13 1.33 -21.08 -18.68
C VAL A 13 0.85 -20.00 -19.65
N ASP A 14 0.91 -20.23 -20.95
CA ASP A 14 0.41 -19.29 -21.96
C ASP A 14 -1.12 -19.14 -21.88
N SER A 15 -1.84 -20.24 -21.55
CA SER A 15 -3.30 -20.21 -21.35
C SER A 15 -3.74 -19.38 -20.14
N LEU A 16 -2.87 -19.25 -19.12
CA LEU A 16 -3.16 -18.46 -17.94
C LEU A 16 -3.19 -16.95 -18.23
N ASN A 17 -2.66 -16.51 -19.39
CA ASN A 17 -2.68 -15.13 -19.90
C ASN A 17 -2.42 -14.07 -18.80
N ILE A 18 -1.54 -14.42 -17.86
CA ILE A 18 -1.26 -13.57 -16.70
C ILE A 18 -0.34 -12.49 -17.21
N LYS A 19 -0.87 -11.27 -17.27
CA LYS A 19 -0.08 -10.07 -17.52
C LYS A 19 1.04 -10.04 -16.49
N SER A 20 2.27 -10.34 -16.91
CA SER A 20 3.44 -10.24 -16.05
C SER A 20 3.63 -8.77 -15.71
N GLY A 21 3.11 -8.37 -14.54
CA GLY A 21 3.36 -7.04 -14.01
C GLY A 21 4.87 -6.87 -13.87
N ALA A 22 5.43 -5.81 -14.46
CA ALA A 22 6.85 -5.52 -14.38
C ALA A 22 7.30 -5.54 -12.90
N PRO A 23 8.26 -6.39 -12.50
CA PRO A 23 8.64 -6.59 -11.10
C PRO A 23 8.98 -5.30 -10.34
N ASP A 24 9.46 -4.28 -11.05
CA ASP A 24 9.83 -2.98 -10.47
C ASP A 24 8.64 -2.09 -10.13
N ARG A 25 7.52 -2.17 -10.88
CA ARG A 25 6.34 -1.35 -10.58
C ARG A 25 5.71 -1.75 -9.24
N ASP A 26 5.72 -3.04 -8.92
CA ASP A 26 5.17 -3.54 -7.65
C ASP A 26 5.98 -3.02 -6.44
N LYS A 27 7.31 -2.92 -6.56
CA LYS A 27 8.16 -2.31 -5.53
C LYS A 27 7.87 -0.82 -5.37
N LEU A 28 7.68 -0.11 -6.49
CA LEU A 28 7.33 1.31 -6.49
C LEU A 28 5.99 1.54 -5.78
N TYR A 29 4.96 0.79 -6.13
CA TYR A 29 3.63 0.92 -5.52
C TYR A 29 3.63 0.57 -4.03
N HIS A 30 4.42 -0.42 -3.62
CA HIS A 30 4.57 -0.75 -2.20
C HIS A 30 5.24 0.39 -1.40
N ARG A 31 6.33 0.96 -1.94
CA ARG A 31 6.99 2.13 -1.31
C ARG A 31 6.08 3.34 -1.29
N LEU A 32 5.36 3.60 -2.39
CA LEU A 32 4.43 4.71 -2.50
C LEU A 32 3.29 4.57 -1.49
N GLY A 33 2.73 3.37 -1.30
CA GLY A 33 1.74 3.09 -0.26
C GLY A 33 2.27 3.35 1.15
N ALA A 34 3.51 2.92 1.44
CA ALA A 34 4.14 3.19 2.73
C ALA A 34 4.36 4.70 2.97
N ILE A 35 4.86 5.42 1.97
CA ILE A 35 5.07 6.87 2.03
C ILE A 35 3.74 7.59 2.25
N LEU A 36 2.69 7.18 1.52
CA LEU A 36 1.36 7.77 1.63
C LEU A 36 0.76 7.54 3.03
N MET A 37 0.94 6.34 3.58
CA MET A 37 0.51 6.00 4.94
C MET A 37 1.18 6.91 5.99
N VAL A 38 2.51 7.05 5.92
CA VAL A 38 3.28 7.90 6.85
C VAL A 38 2.90 9.37 6.67
N ALA A 39 2.75 9.83 5.42
CA ALA A 39 2.36 11.22 5.13
C ALA A 39 0.99 11.56 5.73
N GLY A 40 0.01 10.65 5.65
CA GLY A 40 -1.31 10.84 6.26
C GLY A 40 -1.25 10.95 7.79
N ILE A 41 -0.42 10.13 8.44
CA ILE A 41 -0.21 10.17 9.90
C ILE A 41 0.40 11.52 10.29
N VAL A 42 1.46 11.94 9.60
CA VAL A 42 2.13 13.23 9.85
C VAL A 42 1.15 14.39 9.69
N LEU A 43 0.31 14.35 8.65
CA LEU A 43 -0.70 15.39 8.41
C LEU A 43 -1.73 15.45 9.54
N ALA A 44 -2.20 14.31 10.04
CA ALA A 44 -3.11 14.26 11.18
C ALA A 44 -2.48 14.83 12.47
N PHE A 45 -1.20 14.55 12.73
CA PHE A 45 -0.48 15.14 13.85
C PHE A 45 -0.29 16.65 13.71
N ILE A 46 0.05 17.12 12.50
CA ILE A 46 0.15 18.57 12.23
C ILE A 46 -1.18 19.25 12.52
N ALA A 47 -2.29 18.68 12.04
CA ALA A 47 -3.62 19.22 12.29
C ALA A 47 -3.96 19.27 13.79
N TYR A 48 -3.62 18.23 14.54
CA TYR A 48 -3.82 18.18 16.00
C TYR A 48 -3.02 19.27 16.73
N PHE A 49 -1.72 19.41 16.43
CA PHE A 49 -0.90 20.42 17.07
C PHE A 49 -1.32 21.85 16.71
N LEU A 50 -1.74 22.06 15.46
CA LEU A 50 -2.20 23.36 14.99
C LEU A 50 -3.51 23.76 15.69
N ALA A 51 -4.48 22.83 15.76
CA ALA A 51 -5.72 23.02 16.50
C ALA A 51 -5.49 23.30 17.99
N GLY A 52 -4.50 22.66 18.61
CA GLY A 52 -4.15 22.88 20.01
C GLY A 52 -3.43 24.20 20.30
N SER A 53 -2.87 24.84 19.27
CA SER A 53 -2.14 26.12 19.40
C SER A 53 -3.03 27.36 19.26
N GLN A 54 -4.32 27.17 18.93
CA GLN A 54 -5.26 28.26 18.71
C GLN A 54 -5.66 28.94 20.01
N ASN A 55 -5.49 30.25 20.04
CA ASN A 55 -5.87 31.10 21.14
C ASN A 55 -6.00 32.54 20.63
N SER A 56 -7.07 32.79 19.87
CA SER A 56 -7.36 34.12 19.32
C SER A 56 -8.02 35.04 20.34
N GLY A 57 -8.45 34.49 21.49
CA GLY A 57 -9.15 35.24 22.55
C GLY A 57 -10.64 35.46 22.27
N ASP A 58 -11.13 34.97 21.12
CA ASP A 58 -12.54 34.96 20.72
C ASP A 58 -13.00 33.52 20.48
N LEU A 59 -13.93 33.05 21.31
CA LEU A 59 -14.48 31.69 21.23
C LEU A 59 -15.14 31.38 19.88
N ALA A 60 -15.74 32.38 19.21
CA ALA A 60 -16.43 32.15 17.95
C ALA A 60 -15.42 31.86 16.83
N VAL A 61 -14.31 32.60 16.81
CA VAL A 61 -13.22 32.41 15.84
C VAL A 61 -12.51 31.09 16.11
N ASP A 62 -12.12 30.82 17.37
CA ASP A 62 -11.42 29.60 17.75
C ASP A 62 -12.22 28.32 17.38
N ASN A 63 -13.55 28.35 17.48
CA ASN A 63 -14.40 27.21 17.09
C ASN A 63 -14.38 26.94 15.58
N ILE A 64 -14.44 28.00 14.76
CA ILE A 64 -14.39 27.86 13.30
C ILE A 64 -13.07 27.22 12.88
N GLU A 65 -11.95 27.76 13.37
CA GLU A 65 -10.64 27.25 12.98
C GLU A 65 -10.40 25.82 13.50
N HIS A 66 -10.92 25.48 14.69
CA HIS A 66 -10.86 24.11 15.21
C HIS A 66 -11.59 23.11 14.28
N ASN A 67 -12.75 23.50 13.74
CA ASN A 67 -13.50 22.65 12.80
C ASN A 67 -12.74 22.42 11.49
N GLU A 68 -12.02 23.43 10.99
CA GLU A 68 -11.17 23.27 9.80
C GLU A 68 -10.03 22.26 10.04
N HIS A 69 -9.43 22.29 11.23
CA HIS A 69 -8.41 21.31 11.61
C HIS A 69 -8.97 19.90 11.80
N ILE A 70 -10.20 19.76 12.27
CA ILE A 70 -10.88 18.46 12.32
C ILE A 70 -11.04 17.89 10.90
N ILE A 71 -11.45 18.70 9.93
CA ILE A 71 -11.57 18.26 8.53
C ILE A 71 -10.20 17.83 7.99
N LEU A 72 -9.15 18.61 8.25
CA LEU A 72 -7.77 18.25 7.87
C LEU A 72 -7.33 16.94 8.51
N ALA A 73 -7.63 16.71 9.79
CA ALA A 73 -7.31 15.47 10.49
C ALA A 73 -8.03 14.27 9.87
N ILE A 74 -9.32 14.40 9.55
CA ILE A 74 -10.11 13.35 8.87
C ILE A 74 -9.54 13.04 7.48
N CYS A 75 -9.15 14.06 6.71
CA CYS A 75 -8.46 13.87 5.44
C CYS A 75 -7.13 13.10 5.64
N GLY A 76 -6.32 13.48 6.64
CA GLY A 76 -5.07 12.79 6.98
C GLY A 76 -5.27 11.31 7.33
N ILE A 77 -6.30 10.99 8.13
CA ILE A 77 -6.69 9.62 8.45
C ILE A 77 -7.11 8.86 7.18
N SER A 78 -7.92 9.49 6.32
CA SER A 78 -8.40 8.86 5.08
C SER A 78 -7.24 8.49 4.14
N ILE A 79 -6.27 9.40 4.00
CA ILE A 79 -5.02 9.17 3.24
C ILE A 79 -4.21 8.02 3.87
N THR A 80 -4.12 7.99 5.20
CA THR A 80 -3.43 6.93 5.94
C THR A 80 -4.04 5.56 5.64
N VAL A 81 -5.37 5.45 5.70
CA VAL A 81 -6.10 4.20 5.43
C VAL A 81 -5.90 3.75 3.98
N ALA A 82 -6.01 4.68 3.02
CA ALA A 82 -5.76 4.36 1.61
C ALA A 82 -4.30 3.91 1.36
N GLY A 83 -3.33 4.56 2.01
CA GLY A 83 -1.92 4.18 1.98
C GLY A 83 -1.69 2.79 2.57
N ALA A 84 -2.30 2.49 3.72
CA ALA A 84 -2.22 1.20 4.38
C ALA A 84 -2.81 0.07 3.51
N ALA A 85 -4.00 0.29 2.92
CA ALA A 85 -4.62 -0.68 2.02
C ALA A 85 -3.72 -1.00 0.81
N THR A 86 -3.12 0.04 0.23
CA THR A 86 -2.16 -0.08 -0.87
C THR A 86 -0.92 -0.86 -0.44
N PHE A 87 -0.33 -0.49 0.69
CA PHE A 87 0.85 -1.14 1.25
C PHE A 87 0.63 -2.64 1.49
N ILE A 88 -0.48 -3.00 2.14
CA ILE A 88 -0.86 -4.38 2.44
C ILE A 88 -1.06 -5.18 1.14
N LYS A 89 -1.83 -4.64 0.19
CA LYS A 89 -2.09 -5.30 -1.09
C LYS A 89 -0.79 -5.71 -1.80
N PHE A 90 0.12 -4.76 -1.98
CA PHE A 90 1.40 -5.03 -2.67
C PHE A 90 2.37 -5.85 -1.81
N GLY A 91 2.28 -5.74 -0.49
CA GLY A 91 3.05 -6.57 0.45
C GLY A 91 2.69 -8.05 0.34
N ILE A 92 1.39 -8.37 0.30
CA ILE A 92 0.89 -9.75 0.15
C ILE A 92 1.32 -10.32 -1.20
N THR A 93 1.17 -9.57 -2.30
CA THR A 93 1.61 -10.04 -3.62
C THR A 93 3.09 -10.41 -3.64
N ARG A 94 3.95 -9.58 -3.02
CA ARG A 94 5.38 -9.86 -2.93
C ARG A 94 5.67 -11.10 -2.08
N PHE A 95 4.97 -11.25 -0.96
CA PHE A 95 5.09 -12.43 -0.09
C PHE A 95 4.69 -13.71 -0.83
N MET A 96 3.54 -13.72 -1.50
CA MET A 96 3.08 -14.89 -2.27
C MET A 96 4.06 -15.28 -3.38
N ARG A 97 4.64 -14.31 -4.10
CA ARG A 97 5.67 -14.59 -5.11
C ARG A 97 6.91 -15.25 -4.51
N PHE A 98 7.42 -14.70 -3.42
CA PHE A 98 8.56 -15.28 -2.71
C PHE A 98 8.24 -16.72 -2.26
N TRP A 99 7.05 -16.91 -1.69
CA TRP A 99 6.61 -18.21 -1.19
C TRP A 99 6.47 -19.24 -2.31
N LEU A 100 5.90 -18.87 -3.46
CA LEU A 100 5.79 -19.74 -4.64
C LEU A 100 7.15 -20.13 -5.22
N ILE A 101 8.07 -19.17 -5.37
CA ILE A 101 9.43 -19.44 -5.86
C ILE A 101 10.14 -20.41 -4.91
N ARG A 102 10.02 -20.18 -3.59
CA ARG A 102 10.57 -21.08 -2.58
C ARG A 102 9.99 -22.49 -2.71
N LYS A 103 8.67 -22.60 -2.86
CA LYS A 103 7.99 -23.89 -2.99
C LYS A 103 8.44 -24.69 -4.21
N ILE A 104 8.51 -24.04 -5.38
CA ILE A 104 9.01 -24.69 -6.61
C ILE A 104 10.47 -25.15 -6.42
N TYR A 105 11.30 -24.34 -5.76
CA TYR A 105 12.70 -24.72 -5.49
C TYR A 105 12.84 -25.88 -4.50
N GLU A 106 11.99 -25.93 -3.47
CA GLU A 106 11.98 -27.02 -2.48
C GLU A 106 11.49 -28.33 -3.07
N ASP A 107 10.40 -28.29 -3.86
CA ASP A 107 9.81 -29.48 -4.49
C ASP A 107 10.64 -29.98 -5.69
N GLY A 108 11.48 -29.13 -6.28
CA GLY A 108 12.38 -29.45 -7.39
C GLY A 108 13.72 -30.06 -7.00
N LYS A 109 13.96 -30.30 -5.70
CA LYS A 109 15.14 -31.06 -5.25
C LYS A 109 14.90 -32.56 -5.47
N PRO A 110 15.85 -33.29 -6.07
CA PRO A 110 15.75 -34.74 -6.27
C PRO A 110 15.72 -35.50 -4.94
#